data_AF-A0AAV8XGL3-F1
#
_entry.id   AF-A0AAV8XGL3-F1
#
_cell.length_a   1.000
_cell.length_b   1.000
_cell.length_c   1.000
_cell.angle_alpha   90.00
_cell.angle_beta   90.00
_cell.angle_gamma   90.00
#
_symmetry.space_group_name_H-M   'P 1'
#
loop_
_entity.id
_entity.type
_entity.pdbx_description
1 polymer ?
#
loop_
_entity_poly.entity_id
_entity_poly.type
_entity_poly.pdbx_seq_one_letter_code
_entity_poly.pdbx_strand_id
1 'polypeptide(L)'
;MLIIHGECRRNSQEAANMYRERFPERTSPSHTTFRNVEAKLRTGSFPSTVKYANHNTAARNEENEINVLAYVAVNPHVSLQILGREIGVSKHTVHRILKAHRYHPFKINLSQGLRPKDLQRRLDLIARLRVLEVQQLINNYINNS
;
A
#
# COMPACT_ATOMS: atom_id res chain seq x y z
N MET A 1 -9.90 -36.46 -2.34
CA MET A 1 -10.65 -36.02 -1.13
C MET A 1 -12.12 -35.81 -1.48
N LEU A 2 -12.47 -34.84 -2.33
CA LEU A 2 -13.87 -34.61 -2.74
C LEU A 2 -14.51 -35.76 -3.53
N ILE A 3 -13.73 -36.45 -4.37
CA ILE A 3 -14.20 -37.64 -5.11
C ILE A 3 -14.64 -38.74 -4.12
N ILE A 4 -13.78 -39.06 -3.14
CA ILE A 4 -14.09 -40.02 -2.06
C ILE A 4 -15.33 -39.59 -1.26
N HIS A 5 -15.46 -38.29 -0.99
CA HIS A 5 -16.66 -37.74 -0.32
C HIS A 5 -17.94 -37.95 -1.13
N GLY A 6 -17.86 -37.79 -2.45
CA GLY A 6 -18.96 -38.08 -3.37
C GLY A 6 -19.30 -39.58 -3.41
N GLU A 7 -18.29 -40.45 -3.48
CA GLU A 7 -18.45 -41.90 -3.45
C GLU A 7 -19.13 -42.37 -2.15
N CYS A 8 -18.79 -41.75 -1.01
CA CYS A 8 -19.41 -42.02 0.29
C CYS A 8 -20.78 -41.35 0.47
N ARG A 9 -21.49 -40.99 -0.62
CA ARG A 9 -22.81 -40.32 -0.60
C ARG A 9 -22.84 -39.06 0.29
N ARG A 10 -21.74 -38.30 0.30
CA ARG A 10 -21.52 -37.10 1.14
C ARG A 10 -21.50 -37.38 2.66
N ASN A 11 -21.31 -38.63 3.07
CA ASN A 11 -20.99 -38.98 4.45
C ASN A 11 -19.51 -38.71 4.71
N SER A 12 -19.22 -37.62 5.41
CA SER A 12 -17.83 -37.19 5.58
C SER A 12 -17.03 -38.07 6.58
N GLN A 13 -17.68 -38.97 7.33
CA GLN A 13 -17.01 -39.85 8.31
C GLN A 13 -16.44 -41.05 7.61
N GLU A 14 -17.30 -41.65 6.81
CA GLU A 14 -16.97 -42.73 5.91
C GLU A 14 -15.92 -42.26 4.89
N ALA A 15 -16.06 -41.04 4.37
CA ALA A 15 -15.07 -40.45 3.47
C ALA A 15 -13.69 -40.28 4.12
N ALA A 16 -13.63 -39.87 5.40
CA ALA A 16 -12.37 -39.73 6.12
C ALA A 16 -11.70 -41.09 6.39
N ASN A 17 -12.49 -42.12 6.71
CA ASN A 17 -11.98 -43.48 6.91
C ASN A 17 -11.46 -44.08 5.60
N MET A 18 -12.27 -44.00 4.53
CA MET A 18 -11.90 -44.47 3.20
C MET A 18 -10.69 -43.72 2.64
N TYR A 19 -10.54 -42.43 2.96
CA TYR A 19 -9.36 -41.66 2.59
C TYR A 19 -8.09 -42.17 3.28
N ARG A 20 -8.19 -42.53 4.57
CA ARG A 20 -7.08 -43.10 5.34
C ARG A 20 -6.65 -44.46 4.80
N GLU A 21 -7.60 -45.29 4.42
CA GLU A 21 -7.35 -46.61 3.83
C GLU A 21 -6.69 -46.52 2.44
N ARG A 22 -7.17 -45.61 1.58
CA ARG A 22 -6.61 -45.44 0.23
C ARG A 22 -5.25 -44.74 0.19
N PHE A 23 -4.96 -43.90 1.18
CA PHE A 23 -3.73 -43.09 1.22
C PHE A 23 -3.06 -43.16 2.60
N PRO A 24 -2.50 -44.32 2.99
CA PRO A 24 -1.86 -44.50 4.29
C PRO A 24 -0.61 -43.60 4.47
N GLU A 25 0.11 -43.32 3.38
CA GLU A 25 1.33 -42.48 3.36
C GLU A 25 1.07 -40.98 3.54
N ARG A 26 -0.19 -40.54 3.65
CA ARG A 26 -0.56 -39.12 3.72
C ARG A 26 -1.24 -38.80 5.06
N THR A 27 -0.99 -37.59 5.57
CA THR A 27 -1.74 -37.06 6.71
C THR A 27 -3.21 -36.96 6.35
N SER A 28 -4.05 -37.78 6.99
CA SER A 28 -5.47 -37.86 6.67
C SER A 28 -6.23 -36.62 7.18
N PRO A 29 -7.00 -35.92 6.31
CA PRO A 29 -7.87 -34.85 6.74
C PRO A 29 -8.97 -35.34 7.69
N SER A 30 -9.40 -34.49 8.63
CA SER A 30 -10.57 -34.76 9.46
C SER A 30 -11.87 -34.72 8.63
N HIS A 31 -12.91 -35.45 9.07
CA HIS A 31 -14.28 -35.38 8.53
C HIS A 31 -14.72 -33.94 8.29
N THR A 32 -14.46 -33.07 9.28
CA THR A 32 -14.87 -31.67 9.23
C THR A 32 -14.25 -30.93 8.05
N THR A 33 -13.03 -31.30 7.64
CA THR A 33 -12.38 -30.75 6.45
C THR A 33 -13.15 -31.12 5.19
N PHE A 34 -13.65 -32.36 5.06
CA PHE A 34 -14.48 -32.77 3.92
C PHE A 34 -15.75 -31.93 3.82
N ARG A 35 -16.49 -31.81 4.93
CA ARG A 35 -17.70 -30.99 4.99
C ARG A 35 -17.43 -29.52 4.69
N ASN A 36 -16.37 -28.96 5.27
CA ASN A 36 -16.04 -27.54 5.09
C ASN A 36 -15.60 -27.23 3.65
N VAL A 37 -14.87 -28.13 3.00
CA VAL A 37 -14.46 -27.96 1.60
C VAL A 37 -15.67 -28.07 0.68
N GLU A 38 -16.58 -29.03 0.89
CA GLU A 38 -17.83 -29.14 0.13
C GLU A 38 -18.71 -27.89 0.30
N ALA A 39 -18.90 -27.42 1.54
CA ALA A 39 -19.69 -26.23 1.82
C ALA A 39 -19.11 -24.99 1.11
N LYS A 40 -17.78 -24.83 1.14
CA LYS A 40 -17.09 -23.73 0.45
C LYS A 40 -17.25 -23.82 -1.06
N LEU A 41 -17.12 -25.01 -1.63
CA LEU A 41 -17.31 -25.25 -3.06
C LEU A 41 -18.73 -24.88 -3.49
N ARG A 42 -19.75 -25.24 -2.68
CA ARG A 42 -21.14 -24.85 -2.94
C ARG A 42 -21.35 -23.33 -2.90
N THR A 43 -20.68 -22.64 -1.99
CA THR A 43 -20.74 -21.17 -1.91
C THR A 43 -19.86 -20.46 -2.95
N GLY A 44 -18.99 -21.18 -3.66
CA GLY A 44 -18.01 -20.60 -4.59
C GLY A 44 -16.93 -19.73 -3.94
N SER A 45 -16.85 -19.71 -2.61
CA SER A 45 -15.93 -18.85 -1.86
C SER A 45 -14.97 -19.69 -1.03
N PHE A 46 -13.70 -19.67 -1.42
CA PHE A 46 -12.60 -20.14 -0.59
C PHE A 46 -12.01 -18.94 0.13
N PRO A 47 -11.75 -19.03 1.45
CA PRO A 47 -11.07 -17.95 2.13
C PRO A 47 -9.72 -17.74 1.44
N SER A 48 -9.52 -16.55 0.88
CA SER A 48 -8.19 -16.11 0.48
C SER A 48 -7.29 -16.22 1.72
N THR A 49 -6.08 -16.75 1.55
CA THR A 49 -5.07 -17.03 2.60
C THR A 49 -4.70 -15.79 3.46
N VAL A 50 -5.33 -14.64 3.23
CA VAL A 50 -5.17 -13.39 3.97
C VAL A 50 -5.93 -13.44 5.31
N LYS A 51 -5.56 -14.36 6.22
CA LYS A 51 -6.03 -14.31 7.61
C LYS A 51 -4.90 -14.20 8.64
N TYR A 52 -3.81 -13.56 8.27
CA TYR A 52 -2.73 -13.18 9.20
C TYR A 52 -2.28 -11.71 9.12
N ALA A 53 -3.05 -10.84 8.44
CA ALA A 53 -2.65 -9.44 8.27
C ALA A 53 -2.86 -8.55 9.51
N ASN A 54 -3.62 -9.01 10.52
CA ASN A 54 -4.14 -8.14 11.59
C ASN A 54 -3.52 -8.35 12.98
N HIS A 55 -2.28 -8.83 13.10
CA HIS A 55 -1.61 -8.90 14.42
C HIS A 55 -0.85 -7.60 14.80
N ASN A 56 -1.07 -6.48 14.10
CA ASN A 56 -0.34 -5.23 14.35
C ASN A 56 -1.24 -4.01 14.58
N THR A 57 -2.54 -4.19 14.74
CA THR A 57 -3.49 -3.09 14.99
C THR A 57 -3.27 -2.40 16.33
N ALA A 58 -2.76 -3.11 17.35
CA ALA A 58 -2.54 -2.53 18.68
C ALA A 58 -1.46 -1.43 18.72
N ALA A 59 -0.45 -1.49 17.83
CA ALA A 59 0.59 -0.45 17.73
C ALA A 59 0.17 0.72 16.84
N ARG A 60 -0.93 0.59 16.10
CA ARG A 60 -1.52 1.59 15.23
C ARG A 60 -2.68 2.27 15.97
N ASN A 61 -2.36 2.91 17.10
CA ASN A 61 -3.30 3.81 17.75
C ASN A 61 -3.50 5.03 16.85
N GLU A 62 -4.75 5.43 16.60
CA GLU A 62 -5.10 6.56 15.72
C GLU A 62 -4.41 7.85 16.16
N GLU A 63 -4.31 8.06 17.48
CA GLU A 63 -3.58 9.18 18.09
C GLU A 63 -2.09 9.19 17.70
N ASN A 64 -1.43 8.03 17.75
CA ASN A 64 -0.03 7.90 17.36
C ASN A 64 0.15 8.15 15.85
N GLU A 65 -0.81 7.75 15.02
CA GLU A 65 -0.76 8.05 13.59
C GLU A 65 -0.83 9.56 13.34
N ILE A 66 -1.78 10.24 13.97
CA ILE A 66 -1.95 11.70 13.86
C ILE A 66 -0.68 12.41 14.32
N ASN A 67 -0.12 12.03 15.46
CA ASN A 67 1.10 12.63 16.01
C ASN A 67 2.30 12.43 15.07
N VAL A 68 2.47 11.23 14.51
CA VAL A 68 3.55 10.94 13.54
C VAL A 68 3.41 11.80 12.29
N LEU A 69 2.19 11.90 11.74
CA LEU A 69 1.94 12.66 10.52
C LEU A 69 2.09 14.17 10.74
N ALA A 70 1.59 14.70 11.86
CA ALA A 70 1.73 16.11 12.22
C ALA A 70 3.21 16.49 12.38
N TYR A 71 4.00 15.65 13.04
CA TYR A 71 5.43 15.91 13.23
C TYR A 71 6.16 15.95 11.89
N VAL A 72 5.91 14.98 11.00
CA VAL A 72 6.56 14.92 9.68
C VAL A 72 6.12 16.07 8.77
N ALA A 73 4.89 16.57 8.91
CA ALA A 73 4.42 17.74 8.18
C ALA A 73 5.20 19.01 8.56
N VAL A 74 5.55 19.17 9.85
CA VAL A 74 6.37 20.30 10.32
C VAL A 74 7.84 20.10 9.96
N ASN A 75 8.37 18.88 10.09
CA ASN A 75 9.78 18.56 9.88
C ASN A 75 9.97 17.34 8.97
N PRO A 76 9.91 17.51 7.63
CA PRO A 76 9.97 16.39 6.68
C PRO A 76 11.30 15.61 6.69
N HIS A 77 12.38 16.24 7.18
CA HIS A 77 13.73 15.67 7.18
C HIS A 77 14.11 14.95 8.49
N VAL A 78 13.15 14.77 9.42
CA VAL A 78 13.44 14.12 10.70
C VAL A 78 13.84 12.66 10.55
N SER A 79 14.80 12.20 11.36
CA SER A 79 15.11 10.78 11.48
C SER A 79 13.94 10.03 12.12
N LEU A 80 13.51 8.94 11.50
CA LEU A 80 12.43 8.09 12.02
C LEU A 80 12.70 7.54 13.43
N GLN A 81 13.98 7.41 13.81
CA GLN A 81 14.36 6.96 15.14
C GLN A 81 14.17 8.06 16.19
N ILE A 82 14.48 9.32 15.84
CA ILE A 82 14.26 10.48 16.71
C ILE A 82 12.75 10.67 16.88
N LEU A 83 12.02 10.68 15.76
CA LEU A 83 10.57 10.77 15.75
C LEU A 83 9.89 9.69 16.61
N GLY A 84 10.37 8.45 16.52
CA GLY A 84 9.86 7.37 17.37
C GLY A 84 10.11 7.59 18.86
N ARG A 85 11.28 8.13 19.24
CA ARG A 85 11.57 8.46 20.64
C ARG A 85 10.68 9.56 21.18
N GLU A 86 10.42 10.58 20.35
CA GLU A 86 9.58 11.73 20.75
C GLU A 86 8.12 11.32 21.01
N ILE A 87 7.57 10.45 20.16
CA ILE A 87 6.17 10.01 20.25
C ILE A 87 6.01 8.77 21.17
N GLY A 88 7.12 8.12 21.55
CA GLY A 88 7.09 6.88 22.35
C GLY A 88 6.74 5.63 21.52
N VAL A 89 7.02 5.65 20.22
CA VAL A 89 6.69 4.59 19.27
C VAL A 89 7.95 4.02 18.63
N SER A 90 7.99 2.71 18.37
CA SER A 90 9.16 2.11 17.71
C SER A 90 9.36 2.66 16.29
N LYS A 91 10.63 2.84 15.87
CA LYS A 91 11.01 3.27 14.51
C LYS A 91 10.26 2.50 13.41
N HIS A 92 10.10 1.18 13.59
CA HIS A 92 9.42 0.32 12.61
C HIS A 92 7.93 0.65 12.47
N THR A 93 7.29 1.03 13.59
CA THR A 93 5.88 1.43 13.58
C THR A 93 5.72 2.79 12.91
N VAL A 94 6.58 3.77 13.23
CA VAL A 94 6.63 5.06 12.52
C VAL A 94 6.78 4.84 11.00
N HIS A 95 7.75 4.04 10.58
CA HIS A 95 7.97 3.74 9.16
C HIS A 95 6.74 3.09 8.49
N ARG A 96 6.06 2.18 9.19
CA ARG A 96 4.84 1.51 8.71
C ARG A 96 3.67 2.49 8.57
N ILE A 97 3.49 3.41 9.52
CA ILE A 97 2.48 4.48 9.46
C ILE A 97 2.75 5.34 8.23
N LEU A 98 3.97 5.83 8.06
CA LEU A 98 4.35 6.65 6.90
C LEU A 98 4.13 5.93 5.57
N LYS A 99 4.48 4.65 5.49
CA LYS A 99 4.23 3.81 4.29
C LYS A 99 2.74 3.64 4.01
N ALA A 100 1.91 3.47 5.04
CA ALA A 100 0.46 3.35 4.88
C ALA A 100 -0.17 4.65 4.35
N HIS A 101 0.35 5.81 4.76
CA HIS A 101 -0.08 7.13 4.30
C HIS A 101 0.67 7.64 3.05
N ARG A 102 1.42 6.77 2.35
CA ARG A 102 2.15 7.09 1.10
C ARG A 102 3.17 8.23 1.24
N TYR A 103 3.76 8.39 2.42
CA TYR A 103 4.91 9.28 2.60
C TYR A 103 6.17 8.63 2.06
N HIS A 104 6.93 9.40 1.27
CA HIS A 104 8.18 8.96 0.66
C HIS A 104 9.32 9.89 1.05
N PRO A 105 10.48 9.36 1.50
CA PRO A 105 11.66 10.18 1.69
C PRO A 105 12.08 10.82 0.36
N PHE A 106 12.24 12.14 0.35
CA PHE A 106 12.73 12.86 -0.81
C PHE A 106 14.10 13.46 -0.50
N LYS A 107 15.04 13.31 -1.43
CA LYS A 107 16.36 13.94 -1.35
C LYS A 107 16.39 15.11 -2.34
N ILE A 108 16.47 16.33 -1.82
CA ILE A 108 16.63 17.52 -2.65
C ILE A 108 18.02 17.46 -3.29
N ASN A 109 18.05 17.39 -4.62
CA ASN A 109 19.29 17.48 -5.39
C ASN A 109 19.43 18.92 -5.90
N LEU A 110 20.30 19.71 -5.26
CA LEU A 110 20.64 21.06 -5.70
C LEU A 110 21.65 20.96 -6.86
N SER A 111 21.17 20.71 -8.07
CA SER A 111 22.02 20.50 -9.25
C SER A 111 22.52 21.80 -9.90
N GLN A 112 22.03 22.96 -9.47
CA GLN A 112 22.47 24.26 -9.96
C GLN A 112 22.80 25.17 -8.78
N GLY A 113 24.03 25.66 -8.72
CA GLY A 113 24.42 26.74 -7.81
C GLY A 113 23.71 28.03 -8.23
N LEU A 114 22.49 28.25 -7.74
CA LEU A 114 21.74 29.48 -7.98
C LEU A 114 22.56 30.66 -7.48
N ARG A 115 22.95 31.56 -8.38
CA ARG A 115 23.57 32.83 -7.98
C ARG A 115 22.46 33.81 -7.60
N PRO A 116 22.73 34.78 -6.70
CA PRO A 116 21.73 35.76 -6.26
C PRO A 116 21.02 36.51 -7.40
N LYS A 117 21.69 36.73 -8.54
CA LYS A 117 21.13 37.43 -9.72
C LYS A 117 20.33 36.52 -10.66
N ASP A 118 20.39 35.20 -10.50
CA ASP A 118 19.76 34.27 -11.43
C ASP A 118 18.23 34.30 -11.30
N LEU A 119 17.68 34.65 -10.12
CA LEU A 119 16.23 34.83 -9.93
C LEU A 119 15.71 36.00 -10.79
N GLN A 120 16.29 37.19 -10.66
CA GLN A 120 15.91 38.35 -11.47
C GLN A 120 16.04 38.06 -12.97
N ARG A 121 17.15 37.45 -13.41
CA ARG A 121 17.34 37.08 -14.82
C ARG A 121 16.26 36.13 -15.35
N ARG A 122 15.82 35.18 -14.53
CA ARG A 122 14.72 34.26 -14.89
C ARG A 122 13.38 34.99 -14.98
N LEU A 123 13.09 35.89 -14.04
CA LEU A 123 11.86 36.69 -14.07
C LEU A 123 11.82 37.63 -15.27
N ASP A 124 12.93 38.30 -15.59
CA ASP A 124 13.06 39.15 -16.77
C ASP A 124 12.85 38.36 -18.06
N LEU A 125 13.43 37.16 -18.15
CA LEU A 125 13.23 36.27 -19.28
C LEU A 125 11.75 35.89 -19.44
N ILE A 126 11.09 35.46 -18.35
CA ILE A 126 9.66 35.09 -18.38
C ILE A 126 8.80 36.28 -18.81
N ALA A 127 9.06 37.48 -18.29
CA ALA A 127 8.32 38.68 -18.66
C ALA A 127 8.48 39.01 -20.15
N ARG A 128 9.70 38.92 -20.68
CA ARG A 128 9.97 39.15 -22.11
C ARG A 128 9.27 38.12 -23.00
N LEU A 129 9.28 36.84 -22.61
CA LEU A 129 8.61 35.78 -23.37
C LEU A 129 7.09 36.02 -23.44
N ARG A 130 6.45 36.43 -22.34
CA ARG A 130 5.01 36.75 -22.34
C ARG A 130 4.67 37.93 -23.24
N VAL A 131 5.49 38.99 -23.25
CA VAL A 131 5.28 40.14 -24.14
C VAL A 131 5.39 39.73 -25.61
N LEU A 132 6.36 38.87 -25.94
CA LEU A 132 6.54 38.36 -27.30
C LEU A 132 5.36 37.49 -27.75
N GLU A 133 4.82 36.63 -26.87
CA GLU A 133 3.63 35.82 -27.17
C GLU A 133 2.40 36.69 -27.48
N VAL A 134 2.15 37.71 -26.65
CA VAL A 134 1.04 38.66 -26.88
C VAL A 134 1.23 39.43 -28.18
N GLN A 135 2.44 39.89 -28.47
CA GLN A 135 2.73 40.61 -29.72
C GLN A 135 2.54 39.72 -30.95
N GLN A 136 2.95 38.45 -30.88
CA GLN A 136 2.71 37.49 -31.96
C GLN A 136 1.22 37.24 -32.19
N LEU A 137 0.42 37.11 -31.12
CA LEU A 137 -1.03 36.97 -31.24
C LEU A 137 -1.70 38.20 -31.88
N ILE A 138 -1.29 39.41 -31.48
CA ILE A 138 -1.79 40.67 -32.07
C ILE A 138 -1.40 40.74 -33.55
N ASN A 139 -0.14 40.45 -33.88
CA ASN A 139 0.34 40.48 -35.26
C ASN A 139 -0.39 39.44 -36.13
N ASN A 140 -0.64 38.25 -35.60
CA ASN A 140 -1.39 37.21 -36.31
C ASN A 140 -2.87 37.59 -36.50
N TYR A 141 -3.49 38.28 -35.55
CA TYR A 141 -4.85 38.80 -35.71
C TYR A 141 -4.92 39.88 -36.79
N ILE A 142 -3.96 40.81 -36.79
CA ILE A 142 -3.87 41.89 -37.80
C ILE A 142 -3.60 41.33 -39.21
N ASN A 143 -2.75 40.30 -39.34
CA ASN A 143 -2.37 39.74 -40.63
C ASN A 143 -3.38 38.74 -41.21
N ASN A 144 -4.31 38.22 -40.40
CA ASN A 144 -5.38 37.29 -40.82
C ASN A 144 -6.78 37.93 -40.83
N SER A 145 -6.87 39.26 -40.64
CA SER A 145 -8.08 40.07 -40.84
C SER A 145 -7.97 40.84 -42.15
#